data_AF-A0A6A6ZD95-F1
#
_entry.id   AF-A0A6A6ZD95-F1
#
_cell.length_a   1.000
_cell.length_b   1.000
_cell.length_c   1.000
_cell.angle_alpha   90.00
_cell.angle_beta   90.00
_cell.angle_gamma   90.00
#
_symmetry.space_group_name_H-M   'P 1'
#
loop_
_entity.id
_entity.type
_entity.pdbx_description
1 polymer ?
#
loop_
_entity_poly.entity_id
_entity_poly.type
_entity_poly.pdbx_seq_one_letter_code
_entity_poly.pdbx_strand_id
1 'polypeptide(L)'
;MEHKGISDEEHTLLQRLSHFNMLDWVLNDPDYENNRGEVYMNDLVLRAVRTMRKDKEFPTWAILTCQVFVDTRRELRSQLDQGHKDLRKQGSWMLQVWADCLETGKKSAVNRFHTLNDEIIRKYMDGLREAVEGDLVQEIINEFFEDHPGRSARYNWGSHFLMRNHPLMCGLILHSKLVFGHRMGTRIAADQGPVGTAIHLNHAVSLAGFTPVGRAWADLDYIIEKHGDAYLFVGHRPTKLFDCFRHMSLSFGTCTSSFSAEKKRNVNSRYLKRQQDPPSIQKLHRRLNPISRYAQAGVKLDASTFRPTRAADDTFVMMELLVNRLVNSKDITCPADPQDESAAQKIRHMSPIQSLTIFKQALKEDDFPLRLDLMSLKWRCIKLLRGIQKICLEQSPLDCPLEQWEGDRHLNGFIRHMFAGVAGVKRAQPTRFTEACALVVDAIIREGNAEYLKAEARVGIKRGTAVDPEDDPECFEDPAQNFVPPNFRKNMSQYTAEELDTSKSRDGGAIFPLGPGDATHMNASVYV
;
A
#
# COMPACT_ATOMS: atom_id res chain seq x y z
N MET A 1 -38.95 12.75 -15.01
CA MET A 1 -40.38 12.72 -14.59
C MET A 1 -40.44 13.34 -13.21
N GLU A 2 -41.40 14.22 -12.94
CA GLU A 2 -41.58 14.77 -11.59
C GLU A 2 -42.37 13.77 -10.73
N HIS A 3 -41.66 12.98 -9.93
CA HIS A 3 -42.28 12.06 -8.99
C HIS A 3 -42.77 12.82 -7.76
N LYS A 4 -43.97 13.39 -7.84
CA LYS A 4 -44.65 14.04 -6.69
C LYS A 4 -44.77 13.05 -5.53
N GLY A 5 -44.11 13.35 -4.42
CA GLY A 5 -44.12 12.54 -3.20
C GLY A 5 -42.80 11.83 -2.84
N ILE A 6 -41.78 11.90 -3.69
CA ILE A 6 -40.43 11.41 -3.37
C ILE A 6 -39.63 12.52 -2.66
N SER A 7 -38.87 12.18 -1.61
CA SER A 7 -38.00 13.12 -0.90
C SER A 7 -36.70 13.43 -1.66
N ASP A 8 -36.04 14.55 -1.35
CA ASP A 8 -34.78 14.94 -2.00
C ASP A 8 -33.66 13.89 -1.81
N GLU A 9 -33.63 13.19 -0.67
CA GLU A 9 -32.66 12.12 -0.41
C GLU A 9 -32.86 10.91 -1.34
N GLU A 10 -34.12 10.50 -1.52
CA GLU A 10 -34.53 9.41 -2.41
C GLU A 10 -34.36 9.80 -3.89
N HIS A 11 -34.69 11.04 -4.26
CA HIS A 11 -34.43 11.55 -5.61
C HIS A 11 -32.93 11.50 -5.93
N THR A 12 -32.09 11.93 -5.00
CA THR A 12 -30.62 11.86 -5.14
C THR A 12 -30.09 10.42 -5.02
N LEU A 13 -30.86 9.46 -4.48
CA LEU A 13 -30.55 8.02 -4.56
C LEU A 13 -30.86 7.46 -5.95
N LEU A 14 -32.03 7.75 -6.51
CA LEU A 14 -32.43 7.33 -7.85
C LEU A 14 -31.47 7.84 -8.93
N GLN A 15 -31.01 9.10 -8.80
CA GLN A 15 -29.92 9.66 -9.60
C GLN A 15 -28.65 8.78 -9.55
N ARG A 16 -28.14 8.44 -8.37
CA ARG A 16 -26.94 7.59 -8.21
C ARG A 16 -27.14 6.20 -8.79
N LEU A 17 -28.31 5.59 -8.61
CA LEU A 17 -28.65 4.30 -9.21
C LEU A 17 -28.64 4.37 -10.75
N SER A 18 -29.06 5.48 -11.35
CA SER A 18 -28.90 5.71 -12.79
C SER A 18 -27.42 5.80 -13.20
N HIS A 19 -26.56 6.50 -12.45
CA HIS A 19 -25.11 6.52 -12.72
C HIS A 19 -24.45 5.15 -12.60
N PHE A 20 -24.84 4.32 -11.62
CA PHE A 20 -24.38 2.93 -11.55
C PHE A 20 -24.84 2.08 -12.75
N ASN A 21 -26.08 2.28 -13.22
CA ASN A 21 -26.60 1.59 -14.40
C ASN A 21 -25.88 2.00 -15.71
N MET A 22 -25.42 3.25 -15.83
CA MET A 22 -24.61 3.73 -16.96
C MET A 22 -23.18 3.17 -16.88
N LEU A 23 -22.56 3.19 -15.69
CA LEU A 23 -21.24 2.59 -15.48
C LEU A 23 -21.24 1.09 -15.79
N ASP A 24 -22.17 0.30 -15.24
CA ASP A 24 -22.29 -1.13 -15.55
C ASP A 24 -22.80 -1.41 -16.99
N TRP A 25 -23.08 -0.39 -17.80
CA TRP A 25 -23.21 -0.58 -19.25
C TRP A 25 -21.82 -0.47 -19.91
N VAL A 26 -21.13 0.68 -19.80
CA VAL A 26 -19.81 0.90 -20.42
C VAL A 26 -18.74 -0.06 -19.92
N LEU A 27 -18.71 -0.37 -18.62
CA LEU A 27 -17.73 -1.29 -18.04
C LEU A 27 -17.87 -2.75 -18.52
N ASN A 28 -18.90 -3.07 -19.30
CA ASN A 28 -19.10 -4.37 -19.93
C ASN A 28 -18.98 -4.35 -21.46
N ASP A 29 -18.62 -3.22 -22.04
CA ASP A 29 -18.37 -3.09 -23.47
C ASP A 29 -16.94 -3.61 -23.78
N PRO A 30 -16.76 -4.67 -24.59
CA PRO A 30 -15.44 -5.22 -24.91
C PRO A 30 -14.53 -4.21 -25.63
N ASP A 31 -15.09 -3.29 -26.42
CA ASP A 31 -14.29 -2.27 -27.12
C ASP A 31 -13.80 -1.17 -26.16
N TYR A 32 -14.32 -1.15 -24.92
CA TYR A 32 -13.94 -0.21 -23.84
C TYR A 32 -12.93 -0.83 -22.83
N GLU A 33 -12.30 -1.97 -23.14
CA GLU A 33 -11.29 -2.68 -22.31
C GLU A 33 -9.98 -1.89 -22.02
N ASN A 34 -9.93 -0.58 -22.30
CA ASN A 34 -8.79 0.32 -22.08
C ASN A 34 -8.46 0.62 -20.59
N ASN A 35 -8.72 -0.33 -19.67
CA ASN A 35 -8.27 -0.40 -18.28
C ASN A 35 -8.80 0.68 -17.31
N ARG A 36 -9.38 1.79 -17.82
CA ARG A 36 -10.01 2.89 -17.05
C ARG A 36 -10.99 2.40 -15.96
N GLY A 37 -11.66 1.28 -16.23
CA GLY A 37 -12.72 0.72 -15.40
C GLY A 37 -12.32 -0.15 -14.20
N GLU A 38 -11.09 -0.67 -14.14
CA GLU A 38 -10.71 -1.78 -13.24
C GLU A 38 -11.01 -1.50 -11.75
N VAL A 39 -10.75 -0.28 -11.29
CA VAL A 39 -10.95 0.08 -9.87
C VAL A 39 -12.43 0.22 -9.51
N TYR A 40 -13.28 0.57 -10.48
CA TYR A 40 -14.74 0.66 -10.29
C TYR A 40 -15.40 -0.71 -10.21
N MET A 41 -14.89 -1.71 -10.95
CA MET A 41 -15.38 -3.10 -10.90
C MET A 41 -15.27 -3.74 -9.50
N ASN A 42 -14.39 -3.22 -8.65
CA ASN A 42 -14.21 -3.67 -7.28
C ASN A 42 -15.19 -3.02 -6.27
N ASP A 43 -15.98 -2.02 -6.68
CA ASP A 43 -17.02 -1.44 -5.83
C ASP A 43 -18.19 -2.43 -5.64
N LEU A 44 -18.46 -2.79 -4.38
CA LEU A 44 -19.52 -3.73 -4.06
C LEU A 44 -20.91 -3.17 -4.37
N VAL A 45 -21.12 -1.85 -4.31
CA VAL A 45 -22.42 -1.23 -4.60
C VAL A 45 -22.75 -1.34 -6.09
N LEU A 46 -21.79 -1.04 -6.97
CA LEU A 46 -21.90 -1.27 -8.41
C LEU A 46 -22.16 -2.75 -8.72
N ARG A 47 -21.42 -3.68 -8.08
CA ARG A 47 -21.63 -5.14 -8.23
C ARG A 47 -23.02 -5.59 -7.76
N ALA A 48 -23.53 -5.04 -6.66
CA ALA A 48 -24.87 -5.33 -6.15
C ALA A 48 -25.96 -4.88 -7.14
N VAL A 49 -25.87 -3.64 -7.63
CA VAL A 49 -26.78 -3.09 -8.65
C VAL A 49 -26.73 -3.92 -9.93
N ARG A 50 -25.54 -4.29 -10.40
CA ARG A 50 -25.31 -5.17 -11.55
C ARG A 50 -26.03 -6.52 -11.40
N THR A 51 -25.82 -7.24 -10.31
CA THR A 51 -26.45 -8.56 -10.08
C THR A 51 -27.98 -8.44 -10.06
N MET A 52 -28.52 -7.50 -9.28
CA MET A 52 -29.98 -7.28 -9.22
C MET A 52 -30.57 -6.88 -10.59
N ARG A 53 -29.82 -6.09 -11.38
CA ARG A 53 -30.22 -5.67 -12.74
C ARG A 53 -30.18 -6.82 -13.75
N LYS A 54 -29.10 -7.60 -13.76
CA LYS A 54 -28.82 -8.64 -14.77
C LYS A 54 -29.61 -9.91 -14.47
N ASP A 55 -29.42 -10.43 -13.27
CA ASP A 55 -29.84 -11.78 -12.90
C ASP A 55 -31.30 -11.80 -12.36
N LYS A 56 -31.87 -10.61 -12.08
CA LYS A 56 -33.23 -10.37 -11.54
C LYS A 56 -33.49 -10.90 -10.13
N GLU A 57 -32.47 -11.47 -9.50
CA GLU A 57 -32.47 -11.91 -8.11
C GLU A 57 -32.03 -10.78 -7.17
N PHE A 58 -32.53 -10.82 -5.93
CA PHE A 58 -32.16 -9.88 -4.88
C PHE A 58 -31.43 -10.62 -3.75
N PRO A 59 -30.19 -11.11 -3.98
CA PRO A 59 -29.46 -11.89 -2.98
C PRO A 59 -29.12 -11.03 -1.76
N THR A 60 -29.13 -11.63 -0.57
CA THR A 60 -29.01 -10.92 0.72
C THR A 60 -27.78 -10.02 0.81
N TRP A 61 -26.65 -10.42 0.21
CA TRP A 61 -25.43 -9.59 0.18
C TRP A 61 -25.61 -8.30 -0.64
N ALA A 62 -26.38 -8.33 -1.72
CA ALA A 62 -26.62 -7.17 -2.57
C ALA A 62 -27.55 -6.17 -1.87
N ILE A 63 -28.63 -6.67 -1.25
CA ILE A 63 -29.53 -5.87 -0.40
C ILE A 63 -28.74 -5.20 0.73
N LEU A 64 -27.96 -5.99 1.49
CA LEU A 64 -27.13 -5.47 2.59
C LEU A 64 -26.11 -4.41 2.11
N THR A 65 -25.49 -4.62 0.95
CA THR A 65 -24.53 -3.66 0.38
C THR A 65 -25.21 -2.34 0.01
N CYS A 66 -26.40 -2.39 -0.60
CA CYS A 66 -27.17 -1.18 -0.90
C CYS A 66 -27.68 -0.49 0.38
N GLN A 67 -28.06 -1.24 1.42
CA GLN A 67 -28.44 -0.68 2.72
C GLN A 67 -27.26 0.06 3.37
N VAL A 68 -26.08 -0.57 3.45
CA VAL A 68 -24.85 0.06 3.98
C VAL A 68 -24.48 1.32 3.19
N PHE A 69 -24.66 1.33 1.87
CA PHE A 69 -24.44 2.54 1.05
C PHE A 69 -25.45 3.67 1.36
N VAL A 70 -26.73 3.34 1.58
CA VAL A 70 -27.76 4.31 1.97
C VAL A 70 -27.46 4.88 3.35
N ASP A 71 -27.20 4.04 4.35
CA ASP A 71 -26.98 4.49 5.73
C ASP A 71 -25.65 5.24 5.89
N THR A 72 -24.59 4.84 5.17
CA THR A 72 -23.33 5.61 5.10
C THR A 72 -23.56 7.06 4.67
N ARG A 73 -24.53 7.32 3.77
CA ARG A 73 -24.89 8.70 3.39
C ARG A 73 -25.67 9.42 4.49
N ARG A 74 -26.59 8.71 5.15
CA ARG A 74 -27.46 9.23 6.21
C ARG A 74 -26.68 9.65 7.45
N GLU A 75 -25.56 9.00 7.72
CA GLU A 75 -24.67 9.42 8.80
C GLU A 75 -23.72 10.54 8.37
N LEU A 76 -23.11 10.45 7.17
CA LEU A 76 -22.15 11.48 6.74
C LEU A 76 -22.79 12.83 6.41
N ARG A 77 -24.03 12.88 5.90
CA ARG A 77 -24.81 14.10 5.60
C ARG A 77 -23.98 15.18 4.88
N SER A 78 -23.64 16.26 5.58
CA SER A 78 -22.85 17.40 5.07
C SER A 78 -21.37 17.09 4.83
N GLN A 79 -20.86 15.98 5.34
CA GLN A 79 -19.50 15.47 5.14
C GLN A 79 -19.40 14.46 3.98
N LEU A 80 -20.49 14.20 3.25
CA LEU A 80 -20.54 13.18 2.20
C LEU A 80 -19.50 13.40 1.07
N ASP A 81 -19.18 14.67 0.75
CA ASP A 81 -18.16 15.00 -0.26
C ASP A 81 -16.72 14.96 0.27
N GLN A 82 -16.51 14.68 1.57
CA GLN A 82 -15.19 14.62 2.20
C GLN A 82 -14.33 13.49 1.63
N GLY A 83 -14.92 12.32 1.34
CA GLY A 83 -14.20 11.22 0.69
C GLY A 83 -13.60 11.62 -0.68
N HIS A 84 -14.33 12.44 -1.44
CA HIS A 84 -13.82 12.99 -2.71
C HIS A 84 -12.75 14.07 -2.50
N LYS A 85 -12.92 14.96 -1.51
CA LYS A 85 -11.89 15.95 -1.12
C LYS A 85 -10.58 15.27 -0.72
N ASP A 86 -10.63 14.19 0.06
CA ASP A 86 -9.46 13.45 0.50
C ASP A 86 -8.84 12.62 -0.64
N LEU A 87 -9.63 11.95 -1.48
CA LEU A 87 -9.13 11.31 -2.71
C LEU A 87 -8.35 12.30 -3.57
N ARG A 88 -8.89 13.50 -3.83
CA ARG A 88 -8.21 14.52 -4.63
C ARG A 88 -6.95 15.04 -3.94
N LYS A 89 -7.02 15.40 -2.66
CA LYS A 89 -5.88 15.91 -1.87
C LYS A 89 -4.70 14.93 -1.84
N GLN A 90 -4.95 13.65 -1.57
CA GLN A 90 -3.91 12.62 -1.50
C GLN A 90 -3.46 12.21 -2.92
N GLY A 91 -4.37 12.18 -3.88
CA GLY A 91 -4.10 11.88 -5.28
C GLY A 91 -3.16 12.89 -5.95
N SER A 92 -3.41 14.20 -5.77
CA SER A 92 -2.50 15.25 -6.26
C SER A 92 -1.11 15.18 -5.62
N TRP A 93 -1.01 14.81 -4.33
CA TRP A 93 0.29 14.52 -3.70
C TRP A 93 0.99 13.33 -4.37
N MET A 94 0.29 12.20 -4.58
CA MET A 94 0.87 11.03 -5.24
C MET A 94 1.31 11.34 -6.67
N LEU A 95 0.54 12.12 -7.43
CA LEU A 95 0.91 12.56 -8.78
C LEU A 95 2.22 13.38 -8.78
N GLN A 96 2.41 14.27 -7.82
CA GLN A 96 3.66 15.03 -7.67
C GLN A 96 4.84 14.11 -7.38
N VAL A 97 4.72 13.19 -6.42
CA VAL A 97 5.80 12.25 -6.07
C VAL A 97 6.21 11.38 -7.27
N TRP A 98 5.25 10.92 -8.06
CA TRP A 98 5.55 10.15 -9.27
C TRP A 98 6.21 10.99 -10.37
N ALA A 99 5.80 12.25 -10.55
CA ALA A 99 6.48 13.18 -11.45
C ALA A 99 7.93 13.46 -11.00
N ASP A 100 8.13 13.79 -9.71
CA ASP A 100 9.45 14.01 -9.10
C ASP A 100 10.36 12.78 -9.25
N CYS A 101 9.79 11.56 -9.11
CA CYS A 101 10.51 10.32 -9.28
C CYS A 101 10.91 10.05 -10.75
N LEU A 102 10.05 10.36 -11.73
CA LEU A 102 10.40 10.27 -13.15
C LEU A 102 11.46 11.30 -13.55
N GLU A 103 11.34 12.55 -13.09
CA GLU A 103 12.31 13.60 -13.40
C GLU A 103 13.67 13.34 -12.75
N THR A 104 13.69 12.99 -11.46
CA THR A 104 14.93 12.68 -10.73
C THR A 104 15.55 11.36 -11.21
N GLY A 105 14.72 10.40 -11.63
CA GLY A 105 15.17 9.18 -12.31
C GLY A 105 15.98 9.48 -13.57
N LYS A 106 15.47 10.35 -14.46
CA LYS A 106 16.17 10.80 -15.68
C LYS A 106 17.51 11.52 -15.38
N LYS A 107 17.65 12.11 -14.19
CA LYS A 107 18.87 12.77 -13.66
C LYS A 107 19.77 11.85 -12.84
N SER A 108 19.54 10.53 -12.85
CA SER A 108 20.30 9.57 -12.05
C SER A 108 20.74 8.34 -12.85
N ALA A 109 22.02 8.03 -12.72
CA ALA A 109 22.63 6.82 -13.24
C ALA A 109 22.63 5.66 -12.22
N VAL A 110 21.89 5.76 -11.11
CA VAL A 110 21.77 4.67 -10.11
C VAL A 110 21.24 3.42 -10.80
N ASN A 111 20.16 3.54 -11.57
CA ASN A 111 19.52 2.42 -12.22
C ASN A 111 18.83 2.84 -13.53
N ARG A 112 18.45 1.83 -14.34
CA ARG A 112 17.55 2.01 -15.49
C ARG A 112 16.08 1.76 -15.14
N PHE A 113 15.71 1.79 -13.85
CA PHE A 113 14.34 1.44 -13.42
C PHE A 113 13.32 2.37 -14.07
N HIS A 114 13.55 3.69 -14.00
CA HIS A 114 12.68 4.68 -14.62
C HIS A 114 12.56 4.45 -16.14
N THR A 115 13.66 4.10 -16.83
CA THR A 115 13.67 3.84 -18.27
C THR A 115 12.93 2.56 -18.66
N LEU A 116 13.01 1.52 -17.82
CA LEU A 116 12.42 0.20 -18.05
C LEU A 116 10.95 0.10 -17.59
N ASN A 117 10.43 1.10 -16.89
CA ASN A 117 9.08 1.11 -16.35
C ASN A 117 8.34 2.44 -16.67
N ASP A 118 8.87 3.29 -17.55
CA ASP A 118 8.31 4.63 -17.87
C ASP A 118 6.84 4.55 -18.29
N GLU A 119 6.51 3.61 -19.18
CA GLU A 119 5.13 3.32 -19.63
C GLU A 119 4.21 2.88 -18.48
N ILE A 120 4.66 1.95 -17.63
CA ILE A 120 3.89 1.45 -16.47
C ILE A 120 3.63 2.58 -15.47
N ILE A 121 4.63 3.45 -15.24
CA ILE A 121 4.50 4.59 -14.33
C ILE A 121 3.55 5.63 -14.93
N ARG A 122 3.64 5.93 -16.23
CA ARG A 122 2.71 6.84 -16.92
C ARG A 122 1.29 6.32 -16.89
N LYS A 123 1.03 5.06 -17.31
CA LYS A 123 -0.30 4.42 -17.23
C LYS A 123 -0.89 4.47 -15.81
N TYR A 124 -0.06 4.28 -14.78
CA TYR A 124 -0.48 4.47 -13.39
C TYR A 124 -0.82 5.94 -13.06
N MET A 125 0.01 6.90 -13.46
CA MET A 125 -0.23 8.33 -13.26
C MET A 125 -1.47 8.82 -13.99
N ASP A 126 -1.72 8.35 -15.22
CA ASP A 126 -2.86 8.72 -16.05
C ASP A 126 -4.16 8.19 -15.43
N GLY A 127 -4.21 6.89 -15.08
CA GLY A 127 -5.33 6.30 -14.33
C GLY A 127 -5.43 6.74 -12.87
N LEU A 128 -4.50 7.56 -12.35
CA LEU A 128 -4.63 8.28 -11.08
C LEU A 128 -5.14 9.71 -11.32
N ARG A 129 -4.70 10.38 -12.39
CA ARG A 129 -5.19 11.68 -12.83
C ARG A 129 -6.67 11.64 -13.17
N GLU A 130 -7.08 10.63 -13.92
CA GLU A 130 -8.48 10.34 -14.24
C GLU A 130 -9.37 10.28 -12.99
N ALA A 131 -8.90 9.62 -11.93
CA ALA A 131 -9.61 9.48 -10.66
C ALA A 131 -9.54 10.71 -9.72
N VAL A 132 -8.82 11.78 -10.09
CA VAL A 132 -8.49 12.95 -9.25
C VAL A 132 -8.88 14.28 -9.93
N GLU A 133 -8.94 14.31 -11.24
CA GLU A 133 -9.18 15.49 -12.07
C GLU A 133 -10.38 15.25 -13.01
N GLY A 134 -10.45 14.08 -13.66
CA GLY A 134 -11.54 13.68 -14.55
C GLY A 134 -12.85 13.38 -13.83
N ASP A 135 -13.95 13.38 -14.58
CA ASP A 135 -15.30 13.02 -14.13
C ASP A 135 -15.83 11.91 -15.04
N LEU A 136 -15.17 10.75 -14.99
CA LEU A 136 -15.35 9.62 -15.91
C LEU A 136 -16.83 9.26 -16.16
N VAL A 137 -17.70 9.38 -15.16
CA VAL A 137 -19.14 9.10 -15.30
C VAL A 137 -19.82 10.12 -16.22
N GLN A 138 -19.50 11.40 -16.07
CA GLN A 138 -20.02 12.48 -16.91
C GLN A 138 -19.38 12.46 -18.31
N GLU A 139 -18.11 12.07 -18.41
CA GLU A 139 -17.41 11.85 -19.68
C GLU A 139 -18.09 10.72 -20.48
N ILE A 140 -18.29 9.55 -19.86
CA ILE A 140 -19.08 8.43 -20.40
C ILE A 140 -20.49 8.85 -20.85
N ILE A 141 -21.18 9.67 -20.04
CA ILE A 141 -22.54 10.15 -20.34
C ILE A 141 -22.54 11.15 -21.52
N ASN A 142 -21.45 11.89 -21.72
CA ASN A 142 -21.29 12.77 -22.88
C ASN A 142 -21.00 11.97 -24.15
N GLU A 143 -20.10 10.99 -24.09
CA GLU A 143 -19.78 10.07 -25.19
C GLU A 143 -21.03 9.29 -25.63
N PHE A 144 -21.73 8.63 -24.69
CA PHE A 144 -22.93 7.83 -24.99
C PHE A 144 -24.13 8.64 -25.53
N PHE A 145 -24.14 9.97 -25.33
CA PHE A 145 -25.17 10.86 -25.84
C PHE A 145 -24.61 11.98 -26.73
N GLU A 146 -23.52 11.75 -27.47
CA GLU A 146 -22.88 12.75 -28.34
C GLU A 146 -23.87 13.30 -29.40
N ASP A 147 -24.56 12.40 -30.12
CA ASP A 147 -25.66 12.74 -31.05
C ASP A 147 -26.88 13.41 -30.38
N HIS A 148 -26.96 13.35 -29.05
CA HIS A 148 -28.15 13.68 -28.27
C HIS A 148 -27.81 14.55 -27.03
N PRO A 149 -27.23 15.75 -27.18
CA PRO A 149 -26.79 16.57 -26.05
C PRO A 149 -27.93 16.92 -25.06
N GLY A 150 -29.17 17.07 -25.55
CA GLY A 150 -30.38 17.23 -24.71
C GLY A 150 -30.81 15.99 -23.90
N ARG A 151 -30.11 14.85 -24.05
CA ARG A 151 -30.17 13.68 -23.17
C ARG A 151 -29.02 13.69 -22.16
N SER A 152 -27.76 13.93 -22.57
CA SER A 152 -26.62 14.10 -21.61
C SER A 152 -26.94 15.15 -20.55
N ALA A 153 -27.48 16.31 -20.95
CA ALA A 153 -27.83 17.40 -20.05
C ALA A 153 -28.85 17.04 -18.95
N ARG A 154 -29.55 15.91 -19.05
CA ARG A 154 -30.48 15.41 -18.00
C ARG A 154 -29.77 14.70 -16.86
N TYR A 155 -28.54 14.26 -17.08
CA TYR A 155 -27.69 13.55 -16.12
C TYR A 155 -26.55 14.43 -15.56
N ASN A 156 -26.35 15.64 -16.13
CA ASN A 156 -25.44 16.63 -15.58
C ASN A 156 -25.98 17.21 -14.27
N TRP A 157 -25.62 16.56 -13.17
CA TRP A 157 -25.98 16.94 -11.80
C TRP A 157 -24.82 17.66 -11.08
N GLY A 158 -23.92 18.28 -11.85
CA GLY A 158 -22.74 19.00 -11.37
C GLY A 158 -21.48 18.14 -11.29
N SER A 159 -20.32 18.79 -11.21
CA SER A 159 -19.02 18.14 -11.33
C SER A 159 -18.74 17.12 -10.23
N HIS A 160 -18.16 16.00 -10.67
CA HIS A 160 -17.77 14.84 -9.89
C HIS A 160 -18.95 14.24 -9.10
N PHE A 161 -20.17 14.30 -9.65
CA PHE A 161 -21.40 13.99 -8.91
C PHE A 161 -21.35 12.64 -8.21
N LEU A 162 -20.94 11.56 -8.89
CA LEU A 162 -20.88 10.24 -8.26
C LEU A 162 -19.86 10.21 -7.10
N MET A 163 -18.65 10.71 -7.33
CA MET A 163 -17.56 10.69 -6.35
C MET A 163 -17.91 11.50 -5.10
N ARG A 164 -18.49 12.70 -5.28
CA ARG A 164 -19.00 13.54 -4.18
C ARG A 164 -20.16 12.91 -3.40
N ASN A 165 -20.69 11.79 -3.87
CA ASN A 165 -21.86 11.10 -3.34
C ASN A 165 -21.62 9.61 -3.03
N HIS A 166 -20.38 9.12 -3.18
CA HIS A 166 -19.97 7.73 -2.96
C HIS A 166 -18.60 7.67 -2.26
N PRO A 167 -18.55 7.95 -0.94
CA PRO A 167 -17.30 8.00 -0.19
C PRO A 167 -16.63 6.62 -0.05
N LEU A 168 -17.40 5.52 -0.14
CA LEU A 168 -16.87 4.16 -0.11
C LEU A 168 -16.01 3.89 -1.37
N MET A 169 -16.52 4.21 -2.55
CA MET A 169 -15.76 4.14 -3.81
C MET A 169 -14.53 5.05 -3.80
N CYS A 170 -14.65 6.28 -3.26
CA CYS A 170 -13.49 7.16 -3.06
C CYS A 170 -12.42 6.52 -2.17
N GLY A 171 -12.82 5.87 -1.08
CA GLY A 171 -11.93 5.15 -0.16
C GLY A 171 -11.26 3.94 -0.81
N LEU A 172 -12.02 3.13 -1.56
CA LEU A 172 -11.50 1.97 -2.30
C LEU A 172 -10.45 2.40 -3.34
N ILE A 173 -10.75 3.43 -4.13
CA ILE A 173 -9.81 3.99 -5.12
C ILE A 173 -8.56 4.52 -4.42
N LEU A 174 -8.71 5.36 -3.39
CA LEU A 174 -7.57 5.93 -2.66
C LEU A 174 -6.69 4.83 -2.04
N HIS A 175 -7.29 3.82 -1.39
CA HIS A 175 -6.55 2.73 -0.78
C HIS A 175 -5.81 1.88 -1.82
N SER A 176 -6.44 1.54 -2.95
CA SER A 176 -5.80 0.82 -4.05
C SER A 176 -4.57 1.57 -4.60
N LYS A 177 -4.72 2.88 -4.86
CA LYS A 177 -3.63 3.74 -5.34
C LYS A 177 -2.51 3.89 -4.31
N LEU A 178 -2.84 4.03 -3.02
CA LEU A 178 -1.84 4.05 -1.92
C LEU A 178 -1.08 2.71 -1.82
N VAL A 179 -1.76 1.57 -1.87
CA VAL A 179 -1.12 0.24 -1.80
C VAL A 179 -0.20 -0.01 -3.01
N PHE A 180 -0.63 0.37 -4.22
CA PHE A 180 0.23 0.32 -5.41
C PHE A 180 1.43 1.27 -5.26
N GLY A 181 1.19 2.52 -4.88
CA GLY A 181 2.23 3.52 -4.65
C GLY A 181 3.26 3.09 -3.62
N HIS A 182 2.83 2.38 -2.57
CA HIS A 182 3.70 1.84 -1.53
C HIS A 182 4.57 0.68 -2.00
N ARG A 183 3.98 -0.30 -2.70
CA ARG A 183 4.74 -1.39 -3.37
C ARG A 183 5.75 -0.79 -4.37
N MET A 184 5.29 0.20 -5.14
CA MET A 184 6.05 1.08 -6.04
C MET A 184 7.30 1.67 -5.35
N GLY A 185 7.09 2.56 -4.39
CA GLY A 185 8.15 3.24 -3.64
C GLY A 185 9.08 2.29 -2.90
N THR A 186 8.55 1.17 -2.35
CA THR A 186 9.36 0.11 -1.74
C THR A 186 10.34 -0.51 -2.74
N ARG A 187 9.85 -0.94 -3.91
CA ARG A 187 10.70 -1.54 -4.96
C ARG A 187 11.76 -0.55 -5.44
N ILE A 188 11.40 0.72 -5.58
CA ILE A 188 12.31 1.80 -5.96
C ILE A 188 13.37 2.04 -4.89
N ALA A 189 12.99 2.17 -3.62
CA ALA A 189 13.90 2.43 -2.49
C ALA A 189 14.84 1.26 -2.19
N ALA A 190 14.37 0.02 -2.36
CA ALA A 190 15.17 -1.19 -2.25
C ALA A 190 16.23 -1.32 -3.35
N ASP A 191 15.95 -0.83 -4.56
CA ASP A 191 16.84 -1.03 -5.71
C ASP A 191 18.13 -0.21 -5.61
N GLN A 192 19.24 -0.90 -5.88
CA GLN A 192 20.63 -0.49 -5.65
C GLN A 192 20.96 -0.10 -4.20
N GLY A 193 20.04 -0.23 -3.24
CA GLY A 193 20.29 -0.09 -1.81
C GLY A 193 20.76 1.26 -1.21
N PRO A 194 20.56 2.48 -1.77
CA PRO A 194 21.05 3.71 -1.15
C PRO A 194 20.48 3.94 0.27
N VAL A 195 19.22 3.55 0.50
CA VAL A 195 18.57 3.64 1.82
C VAL A 195 19.22 2.68 2.82
N GLY A 196 19.53 1.44 2.41
CA GLY A 196 20.26 0.49 3.25
C GLY A 196 21.68 0.97 3.58
N THR A 197 22.37 1.58 2.61
CA THR A 197 23.68 2.21 2.85
C THR A 197 23.57 3.41 3.79
N ALA A 198 22.54 4.24 3.68
CA ALA A 198 22.28 5.34 4.61
C ALA A 198 21.95 4.85 6.03
N ILE A 199 21.22 3.74 6.18
CA ILE A 199 20.95 3.07 7.47
C ILE A 199 22.26 2.62 8.14
N HIS A 200 23.12 1.90 7.42
CA HIS A 200 24.43 1.46 7.94
C HIS A 200 25.35 2.65 8.26
N LEU A 201 25.29 3.72 7.47
CA LEU A 201 26.06 4.95 7.68
C LEU A 201 25.57 5.73 8.90
N ASN A 202 24.27 6.03 9.01
CA ASN A 202 23.66 6.70 10.16
C ASN A 202 24.00 5.98 11.47
N HIS A 203 23.91 4.64 11.47
CA HIS A 203 24.30 3.82 12.62
C HIS A 203 25.80 3.94 12.97
N ALA A 204 26.69 3.96 11.97
CA ALA A 204 28.12 4.17 12.20
C ALA A 204 28.44 5.57 12.73
N VAL A 205 27.76 6.62 12.25
CA VAL A 205 27.90 8.00 12.76
C VAL A 205 27.47 8.10 14.23
N SER A 206 26.40 7.39 14.60
CA SER A 206 25.95 7.28 15.99
C SER A 206 26.95 6.52 16.88
N LEU A 207 27.52 5.41 16.42
CA LEU A 207 28.56 4.67 17.16
C LEU A 207 29.86 5.47 17.32
N ALA A 208 30.13 6.40 16.42
CA ALA A 208 31.28 7.30 16.48
C ALA A 208 31.04 8.55 17.35
N GLY A 209 29.84 8.72 17.92
CA GLY A 209 29.51 9.83 18.82
C GLY A 209 29.25 11.18 18.12
N PHE A 210 29.07 11.19 16.79
CA PHE A 210 28.83 12.43 16.04
C PHE A 210 27.34 12.83 15.96
N THR A 211 26.41 11.90 16.19
CA THR A 211 24.97 12.22 16.21
C THR A 211 24.64 13.15 17.37
N PRO A 212 24.03 14.34 17.13
CA PRO A 212 23.72 15.30 18.21
C PRO A 212 22.72 14.73 19.22
N VAL A 213 22.89 15.08 20.51
CA VAL A 213 21.98 14.68 21.58
C VAL A 213 20.55 15.14 21.26
N GLY A 214 19.59 14.22 21.34
CA GLY A 214 18.19 14.50 21.02
C GLY A 214 17.86 14.64 19.52
N ARG A 215 18.81 14.31 18.62
CA ARG A 215 18.56 14.21 17.17
C ARG A 215 18.70 12.76 16.71
N ALA A 216 17.77 12.33 15.86
CA ALA A 216 17.74 11.00 15.23
C ALA A 216 17.26 11.15 13.78
N TRP A 217 17.53 10.17 12.92
CA TRP A 217 17.02 10.17 11.55
C TRP A 217 15.70 9.40 11.53
N ALA A 218 14.64 10.01 12.08
CA ALA A 218 13.32 9.37 12.24
C ALA A 218 12.80 8.68 10.96
N ASP A 219 13.07 9.23 9.76
CA ASP A 219 12.73 8.55 8.51
C ASP A 219 13.40 7.16 8.39
N LEU A 220 14.69 7.05 8.73
CA LEU A 220 15.46 5.80 8.66
C LEU A 220 15.22 4.91 9.87
N ASP A 221 15.10 5.48 11.07
CA ASP A 221 14.86 4.72 12.29
C ASP A 221 13.48 4.02 12.26
N TYR A 222 12.46 4.62 11.62
CA TYR A 222 11.19 3.96 11.32
C TYR A 222 11.34 2.79 10.31
N ILE A 223 12.19 2.93 9.28
CA ILE A 223 12.51 1.80 8.38
C ILE A 223 13.21 0.68 9.14
N ILE A 224 14.06 1.01 10.11
CA ILE A 224 14.75 0.02 10.96
C ILE A 224 13.75 -0.70 11.88
N GLU A 225 12.84 0.03 12.52
CA GLU A 225 11.75 -0.52 13.32
C GLU A 225 10.92 -1.54 12.51
N LYS A 226 10.41 -1.15 11.33
CA LYS A 226 9.50 -2.00 10.53
C LYS A 226 10.17 -3.17 9.79
N HIS A 227 11.50 -3.27 9.78
CA HIS A 227 12.22 -4.45 9.29
C HIS A 227 12.86 -5.28 10.41
N GLY A 228 13.12 -4.68 11.57
CA GLY A 228 13.91 -5.24 12.66
C GLY A 228 15.41 -5.23 12.38
N ASP A 229 16.21 -4.99 13.43
CA ASP A 229 17.69 -4.99 13.34
C ASP A 229 18.23 -6.30 12.74
N ALA A 230 17.66 -7.43 13.16
CA ALA A 230 18.03 -8.77 12.70
C ALA A 230 17.97 -8.93 11.17
N TYR A 231 17.03 -8.24 10.50
CA TYR A 231 16.93 -8.26 9.06
C TYR A 231 17.98 -7.35 8.41
N LEU A 232 18.00 -6.06 8.75
CA LEU A 232 18.82 -5.07 8.06
C LEU A 232 20.33 -5.22 8.33
N PHE A 233 20.70 -5.54 9.57
CA PHE A 233 22.08 -5.70 9.98
C PHE A 233 22.61 -7.13 9.87
N VAL A 234 21.79 -8.11 9.43
CA VAL A 234 22.15 -9.53 9.35
C VAL A 234 22.55 -10.08 10.73
N GLY A 235 21.56 -10.17 11.62
CA GLY A 235 21.76 -10.40 13.05
C GLY A 235 21.78 -9.09 13.84
N HIS A 236 22.33 -9.10 15.05
CA HIS A 236 22.28 -7.95 15.95
C HIS A 236 22.92 -6.68 15.36
N ARG A 237 22.36 -5.52 15.75
CA ARG A 237 22.86 -4.18 15.42
C ARG A 237 24.36 -4.05 15.82
N PRO A 238 25.24 -3.51 14.96
CA PRO A 238 26.66 -3.38 15.29
C PRO A 238 26.89 -2.55 16.55
N THR A 239 27.83 -2.96 17.42
CA THR A 239 28.23 -2.19 18.61
C THR A 239 29.60 -1.52 18.45
N LYS A 240 30.27 -1.71 17.31
CA LYS A 240 31.60 -1.17 17.01
C LYS A 240 31.68 -0.81 15.52
N LEU A 241 32.43 0.24 15.19
CA LEU A 241 32.62 0.71 13.80
C LEU A 241 33.20 -0.37 12.86
N PHE A 242 34.06 -1.25 13.39
CA PHE A 242 34.57 -2.41 12.65
C PHE A 242 33.45 -3.35 12.18
N ASP A 243 32.45 -3.59 13.04
CA ASP A 243 31.35 -4.49 12.72
C ASP A 243 30.39 -3.87 11.69
N CYS A 244 30.26 -2.53 11.61
CA CYS A 244 29.51 -1.87 10.54
C CYS A 244 30.01 -2.29 9.13
N PHE A 245 31.32 -2.37 8.91
CA PHE A 245 31.89 -2.85 7.65
C PHE A 245 31.44 -4.28 7.33
N ARG A 246 31.50 -5.19 8.31
CA ARG A 246 31.08 -6.59 8.15
C ARG A 246 29.58 -6.68 7.85
N HIS A 247 28.75 -6.08 8.70
CA HIS A 247 27.29 -6.20 8.63
C HIS A 247 26.73 -5.57 7.35
N MET A 248 27.25 -4.40 6.93
CA MET A 248 26.93 -3.79 5.63
C MET A 248 27.37 -4.68 4.46
N SER A 249 28.55 -5.28 4.53
CA SER A 249 29.01 -6.18 3.46
C SER A 249 28.13 -7.43 3.34
N LEU A 250 27.70 -8.00 4.47
CA LEU A 250 26.79 -9.15 4.52
C LEU A 250 25.38 -8.79 4.00
N SER A 251 24.82 -7.62 4.36
CA SER A 251 23.49 -7.21 3.85
C SER A 251 23.49 -6.98 2.34
N PHE A 252 24.62 -6.55 1.78
CA PHE A 252 24.88 -6.49 0.33
C PHE A 252 25.55 -7.76 -0.22
N GLY A 253 25.11 -8.94 0.25
CA GLY A 253 25.36 -10.23 -0.41
C GLY A 253 26.78 -10.79 -0.34
N THR A 254 27.69 -10.22 0.46
CA THR A 254 29.03 -10.80 0.63
C THR A 254 28.94 -12.13 1.38
N CYS A 255 29.52 -13.21 0.84
CA CYS A 255 29.56 -14.50 1.53
C CYS A 255 30.27 -14.40 2.89
N THR A 256 29.69 -15.01 3.93
CA THR A 256 30.26 -15.10 5.30
C THR A 256 31.68 -15.68 5.31
N SER A 257 31.96 -16.62 4.41
CA SER A 257 33.29 -17.21 4.18
C SER A 257 34.36 -16.22 3.69
N SER A 258 34.01 -14.96 3.44
CA SER A 258 34.96 -13.85 3.21
C SER A 258 35.59 -13.34 4.51
N PHE A 259 34.92 -13.54 5.65
CA PHE A 259 35.29 -13.01 6.97
C PHE A 259 35.87 -14.08 7.93
N SER A 260 36.10 -15.30 7.45
CA SER A 260 36.68 -16.38 8.25
C SER A 260 38.09 -16.05 8.76
N ALA A 261 38.45 -16.57 9.93
CA ALA A 261 39.69 -16.22 10.63
C ALA A 261 40.96 -16.43 9.77
N GLU A 262 40.98 -17.51 8.99
CA GLU A 262 42.05 -17.89 8.07
C GLU A 262 42.33 -16.81 6.99
N LYS A 263 41.30 -16.12 6.50
CA LYS A 263 41.44 -15.04 5.53
C LYS A 263 41.84 -13.70 6.14
N LYS A 264 41.71 -13.50 7.46
CA LYS A 264 42.03 -12.22 8.12
C LYS A 264 43.47 -11.76 7.89
N ARG A 265 44.42 -12.69 7.69
CA ARG A 265 45.82 -12.39 7.34
C ARG A 265 46.05 -11.87 5.91
N ASN A 266 45.05 -11.95 5.01
CA ASN A 266 45.21 -11.70 3.57
C ASN A 266 44.13 -10.80 2.91
N VAL A 267 43.29 -10.12 3.71
CA VAL A 267 42.20 -9.26 3.19
C VAL A 267 42.73 -8.07 2.37
N ASN A 268 43.90 -7.55 2.73
CA ASN A 268 44.47 -6.24 2.37
C ASN A 268 44.84 -6.00 0.88
N SER A 269 44.37 -6.82 -0.08
CA SER A 269 44.66 -6.59 -1.51
C SER A 269 43.66 -7.29 -2.44
N ARG A 270 43.59 -8.63 -2.42
CA ARG A 270 42.84 -9.40 -3.43
C ARG A 270 41.33 -9.21 -3.33
N TYR A 271 40.78 -8.93 -2.15
CA TYR A 271 39.35 -8.73 -1.94
C TYR A 271 38.86 -7.41 -2.56
N LEU A 272 39.55 -6.29 -2.28
CA LEU A 272 39.21 -4.99 -2.87
C LEU A 272 39.36 -5.00 -4.39
N LYS A 273 40.45 -5.58 -4.93
CA LYS A 273 40.65 -5.70 -6.38
C LYS A 273 39.58 -6.57 -7.07
N ARG A 274 39.02 -7.59 -6.40
CA ARG A 274 37.90 -8.42 -6.92
C ARG A 274 36.50 -7.80 -6.75
N GLN A 275 36.39 -6.60 -6.17
CA GLN A 275 35.09 -5.92 -6.02
C GLN A 275 34.86 -4.78 -7.03
N GLN A 276 35.77 -4.59 -8.00
CA GLN A 276 35.51 -3.78 -9.19
C GLN A 276 34.40 -4.43 -10.05
N ASP A 277 34.53 -5.73 -10.32
CA ASP A 277 33.47 -6.57 -10.90
C ASP A 277 33.10 -7.71 -9.92
N PRO A 278 32.02 -7.57 -9.12
CA PRO A 278 31.51 -8.71 -8.36
C PRO A 278 30.99 -9.78 -9.34
N PRO A 279 31.34 -11.07 -9.16
CA PRO A 279 30.80 -12.14 -10.01
C PRO A 279 29.27 -12.16 -9.95
N SER A 280 28.62 -12.55 -11.04
CA SER A 280 27.19 -12.35 -11.35
C SER A 280 26.17 -13.07 -10.44
N ILE A 281 26.59 -13.53 -9.27
CA ILE A 281 25.76 -14.07 -8.17
C ILE A 281 25.07 -12.88 -7.43
N GLN A 282 24.41 -12.00 -8.17
CA GLN A 282 23.82 -10.73 -7.70
C GLN A 282 22.53 -10.90 -6.86
N LYS A 283 22.23 -12.11 -6.37
CA LYS A 283 20.86 -12.51 -5.95
C LYS A 283 20.55 -12.42 -4.45
N LEU A 284 21.51 -12.03 -3.60
CA LEU A 284 21.36 -12.07 -2.12
C LEU A 284 21.59 -10.71 -1.42
N HIS A 285 21.27 -9.59 -2.07
CA HIS A 285 21.11 -8.32 -1.34
C HIS A 285 19.81 -8.38 -0.52
N ARG A 286 19.87 -8.07 0.78
CA ARG A 286 18.65 -7.85 1.58
C ARG A 286 17.98 -6.56 1.11
N ARG A 287 16.77 -6.70 0.56
CA ARG A 287 15.96 -5.61 0.00
C ARG A 287 15.00 -5.08 1.05
N LEU A 288 14.54 -3.84 0.89
CA LEU A 288 13.41 -3.36 1.68
C LEU A 288 12.15 -4.12 1.25
N ASN A 289 11.37 -4.58 2.23
CA ASN A 289 10.08 -5.21 2.04
C ASN A 289 8.97 -4.16 2.23
N PRO A 290 7.74 -4.38 1.72
CA PRO A 290 6.64 -3.47 1.98
C PRO A 290 6.37 -3.39 3.48
N ILE A 291 6.50 -2.19 4.05
CA ILE A 291 6.33 -1.95 5.50
C ILE A 291 4.87 -1.74 5.95
N SER A 292 3.92 -1.77 5.01
CA SER A 292 2.48 -1.86 5.29
C SER A 292 2.11 -3.34 5.27
N ARG A 293 1.41 -3.82 6.31
CA ARG A 293 1.04 -5.23 6.47
C ARG A 293 0.10 -5.70 5.37
N TYR A 294 -0.82 -4.85 4.91
CA TYR A 294 -1.73 -5.08 3.77
C TYR A 294 -0.93 -5.19 2.46
N ALA A 295 -0.09 -4.18 2.17
CA ALA A 295 0.72 -4.17 0.95
C ALA A 295 1.64 -5.40 0.87
N GLN A 296 2.15 -5.86 2.01
CA GLN A 296 2.99 -7.05 2.17
C GLN A 296 2.21 -8.37 2.11
N ALA A 297 1.00 -8.46 2.65
CA ALA A 297 0.18 -9.68 2.60
C ALA A 297 -0.25 -10.03 1.16
N GLY A 298 -0.55 -9.00 0.35
CA GLY A 298 -0.91 -9.17 -1.06
C GLY A 298 0.26 -9.41 -2.04
N VAL A 299 1.51 -9.62 -1.58
CA VAL A 299 2.63 -9.99 -2.48
C VAL A 299 3.56 -11.03 -1.87
N LYS A 300 4.06 -11.95 -2.71
CA LYS A 300 5.14 -12.88 -2.36
C LYS A 300 6.40 -12.48 -3.12
N LEU A 301 7.53 -12.36 -2.42
CA LEU A 301 8.82 -12.02 -3.00
C LEU A 301 9.48 -13.31 -3.53
N ASP A 302 9.62 -13.42 -4.85
CA ASP A 302 10.24 -14.57 -5.53
C ASP A 302 11.42 -14.10 -6.38
N ALA A 303 12.60 -14.68 -6.18
CA ALA A 303 13.78 -14.52 -7.05
C ALA A 303 14.11 -13.08 -7.53
N SER A 304 13.73 -12.05 -6.76
CA SER A 304 13.82 -10.60 -7.00
C SER A 304 12.63 -9.87 -7.68
N THR A 305 11.53 -10.55 -7.99
CA THR A 305 10.23 -9.98 -8.39
C THR A 305 9.20 -10.09 -7.26
N PHE A 306 8.17 -9.24 -7.29
CA PHE A 306 6.96 -9.43 -6.49
C PHE A 306 5.92 -10.12 -7.36
N ARG A 307 5.38 -11.26 -6.90
CA ARG A 307 4.18 -11.88 -7.45
C ARG A 307 2.98 -11.48 -6.57
N PRO A 308 1.78 -11.24 -7.12
CA PRO A 308 0.58 -11.12 -6.29
C PRO A 308 0.31 -12.42 -5.52
N THR A 309 -0.31 -12.34 -4.36
CA THR A 309 -0.94 -13.48 -3.68
C THR A 309 -2.45 -13.40 -3.90
N ARG A 310 -3.20 -14.47 -3.62
CA ARG A 310 -4.69 -14.42 -3.63
C ARG A 310 -5.25 -13.26 -2.81
N ALA A 311 -4.55 -12.81 -1.75
CA ALA A 311 -4.95 -11.66 -0.94
C ALA A 311 -4.83 -10.30 -1.65
N ALA A 312 -4.22 -10.22 -2.84
CA ALA A 312 -4.30 -9.02 -3.68
C ALA A 312 -5.70 -8.86 -4.30
N ASP A 313 -6.36 -9.98 -4.61
CA ASP A 313 -7.56 -10.05 -5.45
C ASP A 313 -8.80 -10.47 -4.64
N ASP A 314 -8.59 -11.08 -3.47
CA ASP A 314 -9.62 -11.61 -2.56
C ASP A 314 -9.58 -10.88 -1.21
N THR A 315 -10.52 -9.94 -1.02
CA THR A 315 -10.66 -9.14 0.20
C THR A 315 -10.95 -9.98 1.45
N PHE A 316 -11.60 -11.14 1.31
CA PHE A 316 -11.89 -12.01 2.45
C PHE A 316 -10.61 -12.72 2.92
N VAL A 317 -9.80 -13.24 2.00
CA VAL A 317 -8.48 -13.80 2.32
C VAL A 317 -7.52 -12.73 2.88
N MET A 318 -7.58 -11.49 2.38
CA MET A 318 -6.83 -10.38 2.97
C MET A 318 -7.27 -10.11 4.41
N MET A 319 -8.58 -10.08 4.69
CA MET A 319 -9.12 -9.92 6.04
C MET A 319 -8.65 -11.04 6.96
N GLU A 320 -8.83 -12.31 6.56
CA GLU A 320 -8.39 -13.48 7.35
C GLU A 320 -6.88 -13.43 7.65
N LEU A 321 -6.04 -13.09 6.66
CA LEU A 321 -4.59 -13.02 6.85
C LEU A 321 -4.18 -11.90 7.83
N LEU A 322 -4.77 -10.70 7.73
CA LEU A 322 -4.43 -9.61 8.64
C LEU A 322 -4.97 -9.84 10.05
N VAL A 323 -6.18 -10.39 10.19
CA VAL A 323 -6.76 -10.75 11.50
C VAL A 323 -5.94 -11.86 12.16
N ASN A 324 -5.63 -12.96 11.46
CA ASN A 324 -4.82 -14.05 12.01
C ASN A 324 -3.40 -13.59 12.37
N ARG A 325 -2.78 -12.70 11.57
CA ARG A 325 -1.47 -12.10 11.90
C ARG A 325 -1.52 -11.29 13.20
N LEU A 326 -2.51 -10.41 13.38
CA LEU A 326 -2.62 -9.61 14.61
C LEU A 326 -2.98 -10.47 15.84
N VAL A 327 -3.81 -11.50 15.70
CA VAL A 327 -4.20 -12.39 16.81
C VAL A 327 -3.06 -13.31 17.26
N ASN A 328 -2.20 -13.75 16.33
CA ASN A 328 -1.13 -14.70 16.63
C ASN A 328 0.24 -14.04 16.88
N SER A 329 0.45 -12.77 16.50
CA SER A 329 1.70 -12.06 16.79
C SER A 329 1.79 -11.67 18.27
N LYS A 330 2.65 -12.37 19.02
CA LYS A 330 2.92 -12.08 20.44
C LYS A 330 3.66 -10.74 20.66
N ASP A 331 4.23 -10.18 19.60
CA ASP A 331 4.81 -8.85 19.56
C ASP A 331 4.20 -8.08 18.38
N ILE A 332 3.62 -6.91 18.63
CA ILE A 332 2.97 -6.09 17.58
C ILE A 332 4.00 -5.34 16.72
N THR A 333 5.23 -5.23 17.25
CA THR A 333 6.36 -4.44 16.76
C THR A 333 7.22 -5.17 15.72
N CYS A 334 7.46 -6.47 15.92
CA CYS A 334 8.25 -7.29 14.99
C CYS A 334 7.41 -7.68 13.76
N PRO A 335 7.93 -7.52 12.53
CA PRO A 335 7.36 -8.21 11.38
C PRO A 335 7.56 -9.72 11.57
N ALA A 336 6.46 -10.47 11.68
CA ALA A 336 6.49 -11.92 11.55
C ALA A 336 7.15 -12.31 10.22
N ASP A 337 7.90 -13.42 10.19
CA ASP A 337 8.59 -13.83 8.96
C ASP A 337 7.55 -14.03 7.83
N PRO A 338 7.64 -13.31 6.70
CA PRO A 338 6.66 -13.41 5.63
C PRO A 338 6.65 -14.77 4.93
N GLN A 339 7.52 -15.71 5.31
CA GLN A 339 7.50 -17.11 4.86
C GLN A 339 6.88 -18.09 5.87
N ASP A 340 6.59 -17.68 7.12
CA ASP A 340 5.98 -18.56 8.12
C ASP A 340 4.45 -18.67 7.95
N GLU A 341 4.04 -19.35 6.89
CA GLU A 341 2.64 -19.69 6.61
C GLU A 341 2.07 -20.70 7.64
N SER A 342 2.90 -21.30 8.50
CA SER A 342 2.44 -22.27 9.53
C SER A 342 1.67 -21.60 10.68
N ALA A 343 1.92 -20.31 10.92
CA ALA A 343 1.23 -19.51 11.94
C ALA A 343 -0.28 -19.31 11.69
N ALA A 344 -0.80 -19.72 10.52
CA ALA A 344 -2.22 -19.64 10.18
C ALA A 344 -3.12 -20.70 10.87
N GLN A 345 -2.55 -21.81 11.37
CA GLN A 345 -3.35 -23.00 11.74
C GLN A 345 -4.05 -22.98 13.12
N LYS A 346 -4.19 -21.82 13.77
CA LYS A 346 -4.97 -21.69 15.03
C LYS A 346 -5.88 -20.46 15.02
N ILE A 347 -6.90 -20.51 14.16
CA ILE A 347 -8.07 -19.64 14.27
C ILE A 347 -8.73 -19.91 15.63
N ARG A 348 -8.72 -18.92 16.52
CA ARG A 348 -9.64 -18.88 17.67
C ARG A 348 -11.04 -18.57 17.14
N HIS A 349 -12.08 -19.16 17.70
CA HIS A 349 -13.46 -18.80 17.36
C HIS A 349 -13.71 -17.33 17.72
N MET A 350 -13.68 -16.46 16.71
CA MET A 350 -14.00 -15.04 16.80
C MET A 350 -15.33 -14.78 16.12
N SER A 351 -16.14 -13.86 16.66
CA SER A 351 -17.34 -13.40 15.97
C SER A 351 -16.98 -12.57 14.72
N PRO A 352 -17.87 -12.45 13.73
CA PRO A 352 -17.64 -11.59 12.56
C PRO A 352 -17.33 -10.14 12.97
N ILE A 353 -17.97 -9.63 14.02
CA ILE A 353 -17.75 -8.29 14.57
C ILE A 353 -16.32 -8.16 15.13
N GLN A 354 -15.82 -9.15 15.87
CA GLN A 354 -14.43 -9.15 16.38
C GLN A 354 -13.42 -9.14 15.22
N SER A 355 -13.62 -9.99 14.20
CA SER A 355 -12.76 -10.03 13.01
C SER A 355 -12.76 -8.70 12.25
N LEU A 356 -13.92 -8.08 12.05
CA LEU A 356 -14.04 -6.78 11.38
C LEU A 356 -13.40 -5.65 12.20
N THR A 357 -13.51 -5.65 13.53
CA THR A 357 -12.85 -4.68 14.41
C THR A 357 -11.32 -4.81 14.37
N ILE A 358 -10.79 -6.04 14.39
CA ILE A 358 -9.34 -6.31 14.26
C ILE A 358 -8.86 -5.89 12.86
N PHE A 359 -9.62 -6.15 11.80
CA PHE A 359 -9.30 -5.72 10.43
C PHE A 359 -9.32 -4.19 10.27
N LYS A 360 -10.32 -3.51 10.85
CA LYS A 360 -10.41 -2.03 10.91
C LYS A 360 -9.17 -1.43 11.59
N GLN A 361 -8.70 -2.04 12.69
CA GLN A 361 -7.46 -1.63 13.36
C GLN A 361 -6.21 -1.92 12.50
N ALA A 362 -6.15 -3.07 11.82
CA ALA A 362 -5.04 -3.41 10.90
C ALA A 362 -4.88 -2.37 9.79
N LEU A 363 -5.98 -1.94 9.17
CA LEU A 363 -5.98 -0.90 8.13
C LEU A 363 -5.55 0.47 8.68
N LYS A 364 -6.02 0.82 9.89
CA LYS A 364 -5.69 2.09 10.57
C LYS A 364 -4.22 2.19 10.98
N GLU A 365 -3.57 1.08 11.34
CA GLU A 365 -2.13 1.02 11.57
C GLU A 365 -1.33 1.13 10.26
N ASP A 366 -1.91 0.69 9.14
CA ASP A 366 -1.31 0.75 7.81
C ASP A 366 -1.42 2.12 7.12
N ASP A 367 -2.31 3.01 7.59
CA ASP A 367 -2.49 4.36 7.03
C ASP A 367 -1.18 5.16 7.01
N PHE A 368 -0.33 5.03 8.04
CA PHE A 368 0.97 5.71 8.10
C PHE A 368 2.01 5.16 7.12
N PRO A 369 2.38 3.85 7.13
CA PRO A 369 3.36 3.32 6.19
C PRO A 369 2.95 3.54 4.72
N LEU A 370 1.66 3.46 4.39
CA LEU A 370 1.14 3.74 3.04
C LEU A 370 1.32 5.21 2.58
N ARG A 371 1.55 6.15 3.51
CA ARG A 371 1.75 7.59 3.23
C ARG A 371 3.21 8.05 3.45
N LEU A 372 4.13 7.13 3.74
CA LEU A 372 5.56 7.40 3.83
C LEU A 372 6.19 7.36 2.43
N ASP A 373 6.72 8.49 1.98
CA ASP A 373 7.31 8.60 0.64
C ASP A 373 8.74 8.02 0.59
N LEU A 374 8.79 6.71 0.37
CA LEU A 374 10.02 5.94 0.17
C LEU A 374 10.84 6.41 -1.06
N MET A 375 10.22 7.07 -2.04
CA MET A 375 10.92 7.59 -3.23
C MET A 375 11.69 8.87 -2.89
N SER A 376 11.04 9.85 -2.23
CA SER A 376 11.72 11.04 -1.69
C SER A 376 12.81 10.68 -0.68
N LEU A 377 12.57 9.68 0.19
CA LEU A 377 13.59 9.18 1.11
C LEU A 377 14.81 8.61 0.36
N LYS A 378 14.60 7.78 -0.68
CA LYS A 378 15.69 7.27 -1.53
C LYS A 378 16.52 8.41 -2.13
N TRP A 379 15.88 9.47 -2.64
CA TRP A 379 16.59 10.59 -3.24
C TRP A 379 17.39 11.41 -2.21
N ARG A 380 16.90 11.59 -0.98
CA ARG A 380 17.70 12.17 0.11
C ARG A 380 18.93 11.32 0.43
N CYS A 381 18.78 10.00 0.53
CA CYS A 381 19.92 9.10 0.70
C CYS A 381 20.93 9.22 -0.45
N ILE A 382 20.49 9.22 -1.72
CA ILE A 382 21.39 9.37 -2.89
C ILE A 382 22.12 10.72 -2.86
N LYS A 383 21.44 11.82 -2.54
CA LYS A 383 22.01 13.17 -2.41
C LYS A 383 23.11 13.22 -1.35
N LEU A 384 22.88 12.63 -0.18
CA LEU A 384 23.89 12.46 0.88
C LEU A 384 25.10 11.66 0.38
N LEU A 385 24.87 10.49 -0.22
CA LEU A 385 25.94 9.61 -0.68
C LEU A 385 26.79 10.24 -1.80
N ARG A 386 26.15 10.98 -2.73
CA ARG A 386 26.85 11.79 -3.75
C ARG A 386 27.75 12.86 -3.12
N GLY A 387 27.29 13.52 -2.06
CA GLY A 387 28.08 14.49 -1.31
C GLY A 387 29.35 13.88 -0.69
N ILE A 388 29.21 12.69 -0.08
CA ILE A 388 30.34 11.96 0.50
C ILE A 388 31.31 11.49 -0.59
N GLN A 389 30.79 10.89 -1.67
CA GLN A 389 31.57 10.47 -2.84
C GLN A 389 32.39 11.64 -3.39
N LYS A 390 31.78 12.81 -3.60
CA LYS A 390 32.45 14.02 -4.08
C LYS A 390 33.64 14.41 -3.20
N ILE A 391 33.42 14.59 -1.88
CA ILE A 391 34.50 14.95 -0.93
C ILE A 391 35.69 13.99 -1.04
N CYS A 392 35.43 12.69 -1.22
CA CYS A 392 36.48 11.70 -1.22
C CYS A 392 37.21 11.56 -2.57
N LEU A 393 36.54 11.82 -3.69
CA LEU A 393 37.17 11.95 -5.00
C LEU A 393 38.12 13.16 -5.00
N GLU A 394 37.69 14.28 -4.42
CA GLU A 394 38.49 15.51 -4.31
C GLU A 394 39.66 15.38 -3.32
N GLN A 395 39.46 14.72 -2.17
CA GLN A 395 40.43 14.74 -1.05
C GLN A 395 41.18 13.43 -0.80
N SER A 396 40.81 12.33 -1.46
CA SER A 396 41.50 11.03 -1.37
C SER A 396 41.63 10.28 -2.73
N PRO A 397 42.09 10.94 -3.82
CA PRO A 397 42.13 10.36 -5.17
C PRO A 397 43.07 9.15 -5.35
N LEU A 398 44.05 8.93 -4.46
CA LEU A 398 44.95 7.76 -4.52
C LEU A 398 44.27 6.48 -4.03
N ASP A 399 43.30 6.60 -3.11
CA ASP A 399 42.42 5.50 -2.70
C ASP A 399 41.15 5.42 -3.58
N CYS A 400 40.73 6.55 -4.15
CA CYS A 400 39.47 6.69 -4.86
C CYS A 400 39.65 7.45 -6.20
N PRO A 401 40.34 6.85 -7.21
CA PRO A 401 40.53 7.46 -8.51
C PRO A 401 39.20 7.67 -9.26
N LEU A 402 39.09 8.81 -9.95
CA LEU A 402 37.85 9.31 -10.55
C LEU A 402 37.27 8.33 -11.57
N GLU A 403 38.11 7.82 -12.46
CA GLU A 403 37.77 6.94 -13.58
C GLU A 403 37.15 5.61 -13.11
N GLN A 404 37.43 5.22 -11.87
CA GLN A 404 36.97 3.96 -11.26
C GLN A 404 35.80 4.13 -10.29
N TRP A 405 35.60 5.34 -9.73
CA TRP A 405 34.67 5.58 -8.63
C TRP A 405 33.63 6.68 -8.90
N GLU A 406 33.69 7.37 -10.05
CA GLU A 406 32.69 8.38 -10.43
C GLU A 406 31.30 7.76 -10.68
N GLY A 407 30.27 8.50 -10.27
CA GLY A 407 28.90 8.24 -10.64
C GLY A 407 28.12 7.31 -9.71
N ASP A 408 26.80 7.35 -9.90
CA ASP A 408 25.81 6.80 -8.98
C ASP A 408 25.93 5.28 -8.70
N ARG A 409 26.38 4.50 -9.70
CA ARG A 409 26.53 3.03 -9.58
C ARG A 409 27.51 2.60 -8.49
N HIS A 410 28.40 3.50 -8.05
CA HIS A 410 29.45 3.19 -7.09
C HIS A 410 29.16 3.62 -5.65
N LEU A 411 28.05 4.34 -5.37
CA LEU A 411 27.75 4.96 -4.08
C LEU A 411 27.84 3.98 -2.87
N ASN A 412 27.25 2.78 -2.97
CA ASN A 412 27.33 1.79 -1.88
C ASN A 412 28.74 1.20 -1.74
N GLY A 413 29.41 0.96 -2.88
CA GLY A 413 30.79 0.50 -2.92
C GLY A 413 31.72 1.50 -2.25
N PHE A 414 31.46 2.79 -2.46
CA PHE A 414 32.17 3.91 -1.87
C PHE A 414 32.08 3.89 -0.33
N ILE A 415 30.87 3.85 0.25
CA ILE A 415 30.71 3.78 1.71
C ILE A 415 31.33 2.50 2.28
N ARG A 416 31.16 1.35 1.62
CA ARG A 416 31.82 0.09 2.00
C ARG A 416 33.35 0.21 1.98
N HIS A 417 33.91 0.99 1.04
CA HIS A 417 35.34 1.26 0.91
C HIS A 417 35.86 2.17 2.04
N MET A 418 35.13 3.23 2.38
CA MET A 418 35.39 4.08 3.55
C MET A 418 35.36 3.26 4.85
N PHE A 419 34.31 2.47 5.06
CA PHE A 419 34.16 1.57 6.21
C PHE A 419 35.31 0.56 6.33
N ALA A 420 35.82 0.01 5.23
CA ALA A 420 36.99 -0.86 5.27
C ALA A 420 38.22 -0.15 5.85
N GLY A 421 38.42 1.14 5.53
CA GLY A 421 39.49 1.96 6.10
C GLY A 421 39.29 2.23 7.59
N VAL A 422 38.07 2.55 8.03
CA VAL A 422 37.72 2.71 9.45
C VAL A 422 37.90 1.39 10.23
N ALA A 423 37.68 0.25 9.57
CA ALA A 423 37.95 -1.09 10.08
C ALA A 423 39.45 -1.49 10.08
N GLY A 424 40.36 -0.56 9.76
CA GLY A 424 41.82 -0.77 9.84
C GLY A 424 42.46 -1.38 8.60
N VAL A 425 41.75 -1.50 7.47
CA VAL A 425 42.39 -1.88 6.19
C VAL A 425 43.31 -0.73 5.75
N LYS A 426 44.57 -1.04 5.43
CA LYS A 426 45.59 -0.04 5.08
C LYS A 426 45.14 0.81 3.87
N ARG A 427 45.28 2.12 4.02
CA ARG A 427 44.95 3.17 3.05
C ARG A 427 46.22 3.86 2.53
N ALA A 428 46.09 4.60 1.42
CA ALA A 428 47.09 5.57 0.98
C ALA A 428 46.84 6.95 1.60
N GLN A 429 45.59 7.30 1.88
CA GLN A 429 45.14 8.61 2.36
C GLN A 429 44.09 8.48 3.50
N PRO A 430 43.70 9.57 4.19
CA PRO A 430 42.66 9.51 5.22
C PRO A 430 41.32 8.97 4.68
N THR A 431 40.57 8.30 5.55
CA THR A 431 39.32 7.58 5.20
C THR A 431 38.14 8.50 4.86
N ARG A 432 38.23 9.80 5.20
CA ARG A 432 37.16 10.81 5.06
C ARG A 432 35.89 10.52 5.86
N PHE A 433 35.99 9.65 6.87
CA PHE A 433 34.83 9.27 7.68
C PHE A 433 34.31 10.41 8.57
N THR A 434 35.17 11.29 9.08
CA THR A 434 34.76 12.46 9.88
C THR A 434 33.97 13.46 9.02
N GLU A 435 34.44 13.68 7.79
CA GLU A 435 33.81 14.52 6.79
C GLU A 435 32.45 13.93 6.35
N ALA A 436 32.36 12.60 6.23
CA ALA A 436 31.10 11.90 6.03
C ALA A 436 30.15 11.98 7.23
N CYS A 437 30.66 11.94 8.48
CA CYS A 437 29.86 12.17 9.68
C CYS A 437 29.24 13.57 9.66
N ALA A 438 30.00 14.60 9.30
CA ALA A 438 29.49 15.98 9.20
C ALA A 438 28.35 16.12 8.18
N LEU A 439 28.45 15.48 7.00
CA LEU A 439 27.37 15.47 6.01
C LEU A 439 26.11 14.72 6.48
N VAL A 440 26.26 13.62 7.23
CA VAL A 440 25.13 12.91 7.85
C VAL A 440 24.46 13.78 8.90
N VAL A 441 25.23 14.50 9.71
CA VAL A 441 24.69 15.42 10.72
C VAL A 441 23.94 16.60 10.09
N ASP A 442 24.45 17.20 8.99
CA ASP A 442 23.71 18.21 8.23
C ASP A 442 22.37 17.67 7.71
N ALA A 443 22.38 16.47 7.12
CA ALA A 443 21.17 15.82 6.62
C ALA A 443 20.16 15.52 7.75
N ILE A 444 20.60 15.05 8.92
CA ILE A 444 19.74 14.83 10.09
C ILE A 444 19.12 16.16 10.58
N ILE A 445 19.93 17.22 10.69
CA ILE A 445 19.50 18.52 11.20
C ILE A 445 18.46 19.17 10.28
N ARG A 446 18.62 19.02 8.95
CA ARG A 446 17.79 19.66 7.91
C ARG A 446 16.58 18.87 7.47
N GLU A 447 16.72 17.55 7.32
CA GLU A 447 15.73 16.71 6.61
C GLU A 447 15.57 15.29 7.20
N GLY A 448 16.11 15.02 8.40
CA GLY A 448 16.12 13.69 9.03
C GLY A 448 14.77 13.11 9.50
N ASN A 449 13.73 13.94 9.58
CA ASN A 449 12.36 13.52 9.88
C ASN A 449 11.36 14.02 8.82
N ALA A 450 11.86 14.42 7.64
CA ALA A 450 11.08 15.18 6.68
C ALA A 450 10.03 14.36 5.93
N GLU A 451 10.15 13.02 5.83
CA GLU A 451 9.06 12.18 5.32
C GLU A 451 8.20 11.64 6.46
N TYR A 452 8.76 11.41 7.65
CA TYR A 452 8.01 11.01 8.83
C TYR A 452 6.93 12.05 9.18
N LEU A 453 7.33 13.31 9.38
CA LEU A 453 6.39 14.42 9.70
C LEU A 453 5.37 14.66 8.57
N LYS A 454 5.77 14.49 7.30
CA LYS A 454 4.82 14.59 6.18
C LYS A 454 3.86 13.39 6.16
N ALA A 455 4.29 12.18 6.51
CA ALA A 455 3.42 11.03 6.62
C ALA A 455 2.39 11.23 7.75
N GLU A 456 2.78 11.75 8.92
CA GLU A 456 1.84 12.16 9.97
C GLU A 456 0.83 13.20 9.45
N ALA A 457 1.29 14.24 8.77
CA ALA A 457 0.42 15.26 8.19
C ALA A 457 -0.51 14.74 7.07
N ARG A 458 -0.07 13.74 6.29
CA ARG A 458 -0.89 13.04 5.28
C ARG A 458 -1.91 12.09 5.93
N VAL A 459 -1.56 11.44 7.05
CA VAL A 459 -2.49 10.65 7.89
C VAL A 459 -3.52 11.53 8.58
N GLY A 460 -3.27 12.84 8.66
CA GLY A 460 -4.10 13.90 9.26
C GLY A 460 -5.50 14.13 8.66
N ILE A 461 -6.29 13.08 8.52
CA ILE A 461 -7.63 13.06 9.11
C ILE A 461 -7.47 13.56 10.55
N LYS A 462 -8.08 14.69 10.89
CA LYS A 462 -8.26 15.03 12.31
C LYS A 462 -9.05 13.86 12.92
N ARG A 463 -8.57 13.25 14.02
CA ARG A 463 -9.52 12.60 14.94
C ARG A 463 -10.64 13.62 15.17
N GLY A 464 -11.89 13.18 15.00
CA GLY A 464 -13.01 14.10 15.07
C GLY A 464 -12.94 14.93 16.36
N THR A 465 -13.24 16.22 16.26
CA THR A 465 -13.69 16.97 17.44
C THR A 465 -15.20 16.81 17.65
N ALA A 466 -15.82 15.91 16.88
CA ALA A 466 -16.76 14.98 17.50
C ALA A 466 -16.00 14.29 18.64
N VAL A 467 -16.28 14.74 19.86
CA VAL A 467 -16.14 13.92 21.06
C VAL A 467 -16.69 12.54 20.69
N ASP A 468 -15.86 11.50 20.76
CA ASP A 468 -16.41 10.15 20.83
C ASP A 468 -17.42 10.21 21.99
N PRO A 469 -18.73 9.97 21.77
CA PRO A 469 -19.60 9.66 22.89
C PRO A 469 -18.91 8.57 23.71
N GLU A 470 -19.07 8.59 25.03
CA GLU A 470 -18.62 7.46 25.85
C GLU A 470 -19.17 6.16 25.21
N ASP A 471 -18.43 5.04 25.29
CA ASP A 471 -18.83 3.74 24.70
C ASP A 471 -20.06 3.13 25.44
N ASP A 472 -21.16 3.89 25.48
CA ASP A 472 -22.53 3.40 25.61
C ASP A 472 -22.75 2.51 24.38
N PRO A 473 -23.00 1.19 24.56
CA PRO A 473 -22.96 0.25 23.46
C PRO A 473 -24.20 0.43 22.57
N GLU A 474 -24.12 1.35 21.60
CA GLU A 474 -25.19 1.59 20.63
C GLU A 474 -25.63 0.27 20.01
N CYS A 475 -26.87 -0.10 20.32
CA CYS A 475 -27.26 -1.49 20.28
C CYS A 475 -27.52 -1.94 18.84
N PHE A 476 -26.51 -2.56 18.22
CA PHE A 476 -26.68 -3.30 16.96
C PHE A 476 -27.66 -4.49 17.10
N GLU A 477 -28.03 -4.87 18.32
CA GLU A 477 -29.10 -5.84 18.63
C GLU A 477 -30.50 -5.18 18.58
N ASP A 478 -30.94 -4.73 17.39
CA ASP A 478 -32.26 -5.04 16.80
C ASP A 478 -32.59 -4.12 15.59
N PRO A 479 -32.28 -4.54 14.34
CA PRO A 479 -32.68 -3.82 13.13
C PRO A 479 -34.20 -3.64 12.94
N ALA A 480 -35.06 -4.47 13.55
CA ALA A 480 -36.50 -4.34 13.42
C ALA A 480 -37.04 -3.13 14.21
N GLN A 481 -36.41 -2.76 15.33
CA GLN A 481 -36.84 -1.65 16.17
C GLN A 481 -36.65 -0.26 15.54
N ASN A 482 -35.64 -0.09 14.67
CA ASN A 482 -35.34 1.21 14.04
C ASN A 482 -35.93 1.37 12.62
N PHE A 483 -36.06 0.28 11.84
CA PHE A 483 -36.36 0.40 10.40
C PHE A 483 -37.80 0.03 9.99
N VAL A 484 -38.59 -0.66 10.84
CA VAL A 484 -39.96 -1.06 10.49
C VAL A 484 -40.98 0.02 10.92
N PRO A 485 -41.80 0.60 10.01
CA PRO A 485 -42.83 1.56 10.39
C PRO A 485 -43.84 0.97 11.40
N PRO A 486 -44.35 1.72 12.40
CA PRO A 486 -45.24 1.19 13.44
C PRO A 486 -46.47 0.45 12.89
N ASN A 487 -47.03 0.95 11.78
CA ASN A 487 -48.16 0.36 11.07
C ASN A 487 -47.86 -1.07 10.58
N PHE A 488 -46.62 -1.31 10.13
CA PHE A 488 -46.18 -2.59 9.59
C PHE A 488 -45.87 -3.61 10.70
N ARG A 489 -45.36 -3.14 11.86
CA ARG A 489 -45.19 -3.97 13.07
C ARG A 489 -46.53 -4.55 13.52
N LYS A 490 -47.59 -3.74 13.48
CA LYS A 490 -48.95 -4.13 13.90
C LYS A 490 -49.50 -5.30 13.07
N ASN A 491 -49.22 -5.31 11.77
CA ASN A 491 -49.61 -6.39 10.86
C ASN A 491 -48.77 -7.66 11.10
N MET A 492 -47.44 -7.52 11.28
CA MET A 492 -46.56 -8.65 11.62
C MET A 492 -46.98 -9.36 12.91
N SER A 493 -47.43 -8.61 13.92
CA SER A 493 -47.95 -9.17 15.19
C SER A 493 -49.33 -9.85 15.08
N GLN A 494 -50.01 -9.74 13.93
CA GLN A 494 -51.27 -10.46 13.68
C GLN A 494 -50.99 -11.84 13.05
N TYR A 495 -50.11 -11.89 12.04
CA TYR A 495 -49.72 -13.17 11.42
C TYR A 495 -49.10 -14.16 12.41
N THR A 496 -48.21 -13.70 13.30
CA THR A 496 -47.58 -14.57 14.31
C THR A 496 -48.53 -15.08 15.39
N ALA A 497 -49.76 -14.56 15.48
CA ALA A 497 -50.80 -15.11 16.34
C ALA A 497 -51.66 -16.17 15.64
N GLU A 498 -51.92 -16.02 14.33
CA GLU A 498 -52.76 -16.96 13.56
C GLU A 498 -51.99 -18.22 13.10
N GLU A 499 -50.68 -18.13 12.85
CA GLU A 499 -49.86 -19.29 12.46
C GLU A 499 -49.62 -20.31 13.61
N LEU A 500 -49.88 -19.93 14.86
CA LEU A 500 -49.72 -20.82 16.02
C LEU A 500 -50.90 -21.80 16.25
N ASP A 501 -52.08 -21.54 15.66
CA ASP A 501 -53.29 -22.37 15.88
C ASP A 501 -53.61 -23.35 14.73
N THR A 502 -52.80 -23.36 13.66
CA THR A 502 -53.06 -24.15 12.43
C THR A 502 -52.20 -25.41 12.28
N SER A 503 -51.30 -25.71 13.22
CA SER A 503 -50.35 -26.83 13.14
C SER A 503 -50.94 -28.23 13.49
N LYS A 504 -52.05 -28.61 12.86
CA LYS A 504 -52.60 -29.99 12.92
C LYS A 504 -53.03 -30.52 11.55
N SER A 505 -52.41 -31.65 11.17
CA SER A 505 -52.52 -32.35 9.88
C SER A 505 -51.88 -31.58 8.70
N ARG A 506 -51.32 -32.23 7.67
CA ARG A 506 -51.42 -33.64 7.24
C ARG A 506 -50.07 -34.26 6.86
N ASP A 507 -50.03 -35.58 6.90
CA ASP A 507 -49.04 -36.44 6.24
C ASP A 507 -49.16 -36.43 4.70
N GLY A 508 -48.09 -36.88 4.01
CA GLY A 508 -48.10 -37.25 2.58
C GLY A 508 -46.78 -36.93 1.87
N GLY A 509 -46.13 -37.92 1.23
CA GLY A 509 -44.80 -37.74 0.62
C GLY A 509 -44.52 -38.53 -0.66
N ALA A 510 -43.49 -38.08 -1.40
CA ALA A 510 -42.92 -38.61 -2.66
C ALA A 510 -41.51 -37.95 -2.88
N ILE A 511 -40.40 -38.52 -3.38
CA ILE A 511 -40.07 -39.78 -4.10
C ILE A 511 -40.59 -39.77 -5.56
N PHE A 512 -39.79 -39.71 -6.65
CA PHE A 512 -38.34 -39.81 -6.94
C PHE A 512 -38.09 -39.16 -8.35
N PRO A 513 -36.85 -39.10 -8.94
CA PRO A 513 -35.47 -39.06 -8.43
C PRO A 513 -34.62 -37.92 -9.06
N LEU A 514 -33.30 -37.86 -8.79
CA LEU A 514 -32.32 -37.08 -9.57
C LEU A 514 -31.41 -38.00 -10.42
N GLY A 515 -30.99 -37.51 -11.59
CA GLY A 515 -30.03 -38.18 -12.50
C GLY A 515 -28.78 -37.31 -12.77
N PRO A 516 -27.61 -37.89 -13.07
CA PRO A 516 -26.33 -37.18 -13.10
C PRO A 516 -25.88 -36.74 -14.52
N GLY A 517 -24.96 -35.78 -14.54
CA GLY A 517 -24.24 -35.29 -15.75
C GLY A 517 -24.05 -33.76 -15.70
N ASP A 518 -22.89 -33.18 -16.03
CA ASP A 518 -21.60 -33.82 -16.29
C ASP A 518 -20.46 -32.83 -15.94
N ALA A 519 -19.25 -33.34 -15.70
CA ALA A 519 -18.12 -32.50 -15.26
C ALA A 519 -17.04 -32.35 -16.34
N THR A 520 -16.87 -31.14 -16.87
CA THR A 520 -15.78 -30.81 -17.80
C THR A 520 -15.01 -29.56 -17.39
N HIS A 521 -13.67 -29.69 -17.37
CA HIS A 521 -12.75 -28.58 -17.16
C HIS A 521 -12.68 -27.67 -18.38
N MET A 522 -12.47 -26.36 -18.15
CA MET A 522 -11.48 -25.61 -18.93
C MET A 522 -10.69 -24.65 -18.02
N ASN A 523 -9.39 -24.93 -17.87
CA ASN A 523 -8.41 -23.93 -17.44
C ASN A 523 -8.01 -23.12 -18.68
N ALA A 524 -8.16 -21.80 -18.62
CA ALA A 524 -7.63 -20.87 -19.62
C ALA A 524 -6.67 -19.88 -18.95
N SER A 525 -5.42 -20.32 -18.71
CA SER A 525 -4.35 -19.42 -18.28
C SER A 525 -3.74 -18.73 -19.50
N VAL A 526 -3.79 -17.40 -19.54
CA VAL A 526 -3.04 -16.60 -20.51
C VAL A 526 -2.16 -15.61 -19.76
N TYR A 527 -0.86 -15.72 -19.96
CA TYR A 527 0.14 -14.71 -19.60
C TYR A 527 0.65 -14.06 -20.88
N VAL A 528 0.77 -12.73 -20.90
CA VAL A 528 2.05 -11.99 -20.87
C VAL A 528 1.75 -10.51 -20.68
#